data_AF-A0A925Q264-F1
#
_entry.id   AF-A0A925Q264-F1
#
_cell.length_a   1.000
_cell.length_b   1.000
_cell.length_c   1.000
_cell.angle_alpha   90.00
_cell.angle_beta   90.00
_cell.angle_gamma   90.00
#
_symmetry.space_group_name_H-M   'P 1'
#
loop_
_entity.id
_entity.type
_entity.pdbx_description
1 polymer ?
#
loop_
_entity_poly.entity_id
_entity_poly.type
_entity_poly.pdbx_seq_one_letter_code
_entity_poly.pdbx_strand_id
1 'polypeptide(L)'
;MIMRSPIVAMLWENWRLTRIEAAQRLGLGLAAGGGALVLFDAGPAIAFWILFALHAFFWFSISKLNGGRFSDGYKPGFPLYLLFARPVSTVTFVGVAMLYDAVSCTALYVASAALLGAVFGEPLPVFSFALCLVTFHLACTCIQWATRSRIVQWSGSLVVGWPFLFLVQNRVGSPSQIHFSLVENTVMILICILSIVLAVVGVSRQRRGDAVAIVPQQKDATGGYPAWFISVFRFRCPTSSATRAQVWFELKSSGLPVLAIGVAIAILISMLFAISIAIPLARNFALGISVFSVPTVLFFLGGNVFGIRRKQGRRYASAFESTQPCGTAQLAGLKLVVRSACMLAALTVIGISVWASSSFVGGWGPWIVDGKNAAEGLLKARSTIAGKFGELPAYAYVAQAVIAFIAAAGYVAWQASREALTARYPRSALVVVGLPIVWGLAIVLLALVQKSGIAPALPVKAILQASFWIAAVALMSTTIYLFWNGISSRVLTAGYLSSAVLVIAVFAAAWVAMLHAAGAPFSRMPALHIAAILFPVMMMLMNSLLAPWSLDRIRHA
;
A
#
# COMPACT_ATOMS: atom_id res chain seq x y z
N MET A 1 19.63 24.68 -21.11
CA MET A 1 19.03 25.63 -20.14
C MET A 1 20.03 25.84 -19.00
N ILE A 2 20.67 27.01 -18.91
CA ILE A 2 21.60 27.33 -17.83
C ILE A 2 20.75 27.71 -16.62
N MET A 3 20.71 26.88 -15.57
CA MET A 3 19.96 27.17 -14.36
C MET A 3 20.75 28.19 -13.51
N ARG A 4 20.34 29.46 -13.56
CA ARG A 4 21.06 30.57 -12.91
C ARG A 4 20.84 30.68 -11.39
N SER A 5 19.90 29.93 -10.80
CA SER A 5 19.60 29.98 -9.37
C SER A 5 19.52 28.58 -8.74
N PRO A 6 20.04 28.39 -7.51
CA PRO A 6 19.93 27.11 -6.79
C PRO A 6 18.48 26.71 -6.54
N ILE A 7 17.56 27.67 -6.39
CA ILE A 7 16.12 27.42 -6.21
C ILE A 7 15.54 26.74 -7.46
N VAL A 8 15.82 27.29 -8.64
CA VAL A 8 15.34 26.74 -9.91
C VAL A 8 15.91 25.34 -10.15
N ALA A 9 17.19 25.13 -9.83
CA ALA A 9 17.81 23.82 -9.94
C ALA A 9 17.17 22.79 -9.02
N MET A 10 16.85 23.17 -7.78
CA MET A 10 16.17 22.30 -6.82
C MET A 10 14.73 22.00 -7.22
N LEU A 11 13.96 22.99 -7.70
CA LEU A 11 12.61 22.78 -8.20
C LEU A 11 12.60 21.85 -9.42
N TRP A 12 13.54 22.02 -10.34
CA TRP A 12 13.70 21.13 -11.47
C TRP A 12 14.08 19.70 -11.05
N GLU A 13 14.99 19.56 -10.09
CA GLU A 13 15.40 18.26 -9.54
C GLU A 13 14.20 17.55 -8.88
N ASN A 14 13.44 18.26 -8.03
CA ASN A 14 12.22 17.74 -7.41
C ASN A 14 11.20 17.33 -8.47
N TRP A 15 10.84 18.21 -9.40
CA TRP A 15 9.90 17.90 -10.49
C TRP A 15 10.33 16.69 -11.31
N ARG A 16 11.61 16.61 -11.70
CA ARG A 16 12.14 15.47 -12.46
C ARG A 16 11.93 14.15 -11.72
N LEU A 17 12.08 14.14 -10.39
CA LEU A 17 11.99 12.95 -9.55
C LEU A 17 10.54 12.54 -9.26
N THR A 18 9.59 13.47 -9.29
CA THR A 18 8.21 13.26 -8.80
C THR A 18 7.15 13.32 -9.90
N ARG A 19 7.41 13.92 -11.07
CA ARG A 19 6.42 14.13 -12.16
C ARG A 19 5.67 12.89 -12.60
N ILE A 20 6.33 11.73 -12.54
CA ILE A 20 5.74 10.45 -12.92
C ILE A 20 4.74 9.99 -11.86
N GLU A 21 5.10 10.11 -10.58
CA GLU A 21 4.18 9.85 -9.47
C GLU A 21 3.02 10.84 -9.52
N ALA A 22 3.26 12.12 -9.84
CA ALA A 22 2.23 13.14 -10.07
C ALA A 22 1.19 12.69 -11.11
N ALA A 23 1.65 12.31 -12.30
CA ALA A 23 0.76 11.87 -13.38
C ALA A 23 -0.03 10.61 -13.02
N GLN A 24 0.62 9.62 -12.38
CA GLN A 24 -0.05 8.40 -11.93
C GLN A 24 -1.12 8.68 -10.88
N ARG A 25 -0.83 9.58 -9.94
CA ARG A 25 -1.76 9.95 -8.87
C ARG A 25 -2.97 10.69 -9.44
N LEU A 26 -2.74 11.68 -10.30
CA LEU A 26 -3.81 12.37 -11.00
C LEU A 26 -4.71 11.38 -11.75
N GLY A 27 -4.14 10.50 -12.57
CA GLY A 27 -4.90 9.50 -13.32
C GLY A 27 -5.69 8.54 -12.42
N LEU A 28 -5.06 8.01 -11.36
CA LEU A 28 -5.75 7.14 -10.39
C LEU A 28 -6.87 7.87 -9.65
N GLY A 29 -6.64 9.12 -9.25
CA GLY A 29 -7.63 9.95 -8.57
C GLY A 29 -8.85 10.19 -9.45
N LEU A 30 -8.66 10.52 -10.72
CA LEU A 30 -9.73 10.69 -11.69
C LEU A 30 -10.47 9.38 -11.97
N ALA A 31 -9.75 8.28 -12.21
CA ALA A 31 -10.36 6.98 -12.51
C ALA A 31 -11.18 6.43 -11.33
N ALA A 32 -10.57 6.39 -10.14
CA ALA A 32 -11.20 5.83 -8.95
C ALA A 32 -12.27 6.77 -8.37
N GLY A 33 -12.03 8.09 -8.38
CA GLY A 33 -13.01 9.09 -7.96
C GLY A 33 -14.22 9.14 -8.89
N GLY A 34 -14.00 9.12 -10.21
CA GLY A 34 -15.09 9.00 -11.17
C GLY A 34 -15.87 7.69 -10.99
N GLY A 35 -15.18 6.56 -10.79
CA GLY A 35 -15.83 5.28 -10.55
C GLY A 35 -16.70 5.30 -9.32
N ALA A 36 -16.25 5.98 -8.26
CA ALA A 36 -17.04 6.17 -7.06
C ALA A 36 -18.33 6.95 -7.33
N LEU A 37 -18.25 8.05 -8.08
CA LEU A 37 -19.40 8.90 -8.44
C LEU A 37 -20.44 8.15 -9.29
N VAL A 38 -20.01 7.23 -10.14
CA VAL A 38 -20.92 6.46 -11.01
C VAL A 38 -21.59 5.32 -10.26
N LEU A 39 -20.80 4.54 -9.53
CA LEU A 39 -21.17 3.20 -9.08
C LEU A 39 -21.85 3.15 -7.71
N PHE A 40 -21.74 4.21 -6.90
CA PHE A 40 -22.25 4.19 -5.53
C PHE A 40 -23.18 5.38 -5.26
N ASP A 41 -24.22 5.15 -4.46
CA ASP A 41 -25.16 6.19 -4.03
C ASP A 41 -24.49 7.23 -3.11
N ALA A 42 -23.50 6.81 -2.32
CA ALA A 42 -22.62 7.69 -1.55
C ALA A 42 -21.40 8.19 -2.37
N GLY A 43 -21.54 8.26 -3.70
CA GLY A 43 -20.46 8.49 -4.66
C GLY A 43 -19.57 9.70 -4.34
N PRO A 44 -20.12 10.90 -4.06
CA PRO A 44 -19.32 12.09 -3.76
C PRO A 44 -18.44 11.95 -2.51
N ALA A 45 -18.96 11.33 -1.45
CA ALA A 45 -18.20 11.09 -0.23
C ALA A 45 -17.08 10.07 -0.46
N ILE A 46 -17.37 8.98 -1.18
CA ILE A 46 -16.37 7.96 -1.53
C ILE A 46 -15.29 8.55 -2.44
N ALA A 47 -15.67 9.35 -3.45
CA ALA A 47 -14.74 10.02 -4.34
C ALA A 47 -13.82 10.99 -3.59
N PHE A 48 -14.38 11.79 -2.68
CA PHE A 48 -13.60 12.65 -1.80
C PHE A 48 -12.58 11.86 -0.97
N TRP A 49 -13.01 10.76 -0.32
CA TRP A 49 -12.11 9.92 0.48
C TRP A 49 -11.02 9.24 -0.36
N ILE A 50 -11.34 8.83 -1.59
CA ILE A 50 -10.36 8.30 -2.54
C ILE A 50 -9.32 9.38 -2.89
N LEU A 51 -9.78 10.58 -3.26
CA LEU A 51 -8.90 11.70 -3.58
C LEU A 51 -8.04 12.09 -2.39
N PHE A 52 -8.63 12.20 -1.20
CA PHE A 52 -7.90 12.48 0.03
C PHE A 52 -6.88 11.39 0.31
N ALA A 53 -7.26 10.11 0.28
CA ALA A 53 -6.32 9.04 0.56
C ALA A 53 -5.15 9.04 -0.42
N LEU A 54 -5.45 9.24 -1.70
CA LEU A 54 -4.48 9.21 -2.78
C LEU A 54 -3.50 10.39 -2.76
N HIS A 55 -3.98 11.59 -2.44
CA HIS A 55 -3.17 12.80 -2.40
C HIS A 55 -2.57 13.07 -1.01
N ALA A 56 -3.20 12.67 0.09
CA ALA A 56 -2.67 12.82 1.45
C ALA A 56 -1.73 11.67 1.82
N PHE A 57 -2.23 10.44 1.90
CA PHE A 57 -1.46 9.31 2.43
C PHE A 57 -0.54 8.65 1.43
N PHE A 58 -0.74 8.84 0.14
CA PHE A 58 0.08 8.17 -0.88
C PHE A 58 1.01 9.09 -1.66
N TRP A 59 0.91 10.42 -1.45
CA TRP A 59 1.87 11.41 -1.91
C TRP A 59 3.06 11.51 -0.95
N PHE A 60 4.09 10.72 -1.23
CA PHE A 60 5.35 10.76 -0.48
C PHE A 60 6.51 10.97 -1.45
N SER A 61 6.31 11.88 -2.39
CA SER A 61 7.09 11.98 -3.62
C SER A 61 8.56 12.32 -3.32
N ILE A 62 8.80 13.25 -2.38
CA ILE A 62 10.13 13.63 -1.92
C ILE A 62 10.58 12.77 -0.73
N SER A 63 9.70 12.49 0.23
CA SER A 63 10.07 11.69 1.42
C SER A 63 10.53 10.26 1.08
N LYS A 64 10.04 9.65 -0.01
CA LYS A 64 10.50 8.32 -0.49
C LYS A 64 11.90 8.32 -1.13
N LEU A 65 12.56 9.47 -1.32
CA LEU A 65 13.86 9.53 -2.00
C LEU A 65 15.02 8.97 -1.17
N ASN A 66 14.86 8.85 0.16
CA ASN A 66 15.85 8.31 1.10
C ASN A 66 15.85 6.77 1.25
N GLY A 67 15.21 6.06 0.33
CA GLY A 67 15.06 4.61 0.36
C GLY A 67 13.67 4.21 0.78
N GLY A 68 12.78 4.16 -0.21
CA GLY A 68 11.35 3.93 -0.05
C GLY A 68 10.98 2.72 0.80
N ARG A 69 9.76 2.79 1.34
CA ARG A 69 9.05 1.77 2.14
C ARG A 69 9.73 1.31 3.43
N PHE A 70 8.85 0.99 4.38
CA PHE A 70 9.15 0.50 5.72
C PHE A 70 10.12 -0.69 5.75
N SER A 71 10.08 -1.54 4.71
CA SER A 71 10.88 -2.74 4.53
C SER A 71 12.27 -2.55 3.93
N ASP A 72 12.55 -1.45 3.20
CA ASP A 72 13.73 -1.42 2.30
C ASP A 72 14.95 -0.76 2.95
N GLY A 73 14.89 -0.55 4.27
CA GLY A 73 15.92 0.17 5.00
C GLY A 73 15.89 1.67 4.71
N TYR A 74 14.71 2.31 4.83
CA TYR A 74 14.58 3.77 4.89
C TYR A 74 15.70 4.35 5.77
N LYS A 75 16.55 5.21 5.21
CA LYS A 75 17.43 6.01 6.06
C LYS A 75 16.55 7.13 6.64
N PRO A 76 16.20 7.08 7.94
CA PRO A 76 15.41 8.13 8.55
C PRO A 76 16.20 9.46 8.48
N GLY A 77 15.46 10.57 8.41
CA GLY A 77 16.00 11.91 8.17
C GLY A 77 15.80 12.42 6.74
N PHE A 78 16.50 13.51 6.43
CA PHE A 78 16.23 14.32 5.23
C PHE A 78 16.54 13.59 3.89
N PRO A 79 15.59 13.58 2.91
CA PRO A 79 15.62 12.73 1.71
C PRO A 79 16.73 12.99 0.68
N LEU A 80 17.29 14.20 0.65
CA LEU A 80 18.33 14.58 -0.31
C LEU A 80 19.67 14.78 0.40
N TYR A 81 20.12 13.77 1.16
CA TYR A 81 21.35 13.86 1.97
C TYR A 81 22.61 14.18 1.16
N LEU A 82 22.71 13.78 -0.13
CA LEU A 82 23.85 14.20 -0.97
C LEU A 82 23.88 15.70 -1.23
N LEU A 83 22.74 16.39 -1.09
CA LEU A 83 22.67 17.84 -1.19
C LEU A 83 23.21 18.53 0.06
N PHE A 84 23.49 17.81 1.14
CA PHE A 84 24.20 18.39 2.29
C PHE A 84 25.59 18.90 1.92
N ALA A 85 26.21 18.33 0.88
CA ALA A 85 27.49 18.79 0.34
C ALA A 85 27.36 20.04 -0.55
N ARG A 86 26.15 20.45 -0.96
CA ARG A 86 25.96 21.67 -1.76
C ARG A 86 26.06 22.91 -0.86
N PRO A 87 26.69 24.01 -1.33
CA PRO A 87 26.83 25.27 -0.59
C PRO A 87 25.53 26.09 -0.62
N VAL A 88 24.42 25.49 -0.21
CA VAL A 88 23.09 26.12 -0.13
C VAL A 88 22.68 26.19 1.34
N SER A 89 22.09 27.32 1.76
CA SER A 89 21.59 27.47 3.12
C SER A 89 20.50 26.44 3.43
N THR A 90 20.49 25.90 4.65
CA THR A 90 19.51 24.89 5.07
C THR A 90 18.07 25.41 4.96
N VAL A 91 17.85 26.71 5.18
CA VAL A 91 16.55 27.38 5.03
C VAL A 91 16.04 27.26 3.59
N THR A 92 16.85 27.69 2.61
CA THR A 92 16.48 27.60 1.18
C THR A 92 16.22 26.15 0.81
N PHE A 93 17.08 25.26 1.30
CA PHE A 93 17.05 23.85 0.98
C PHE A 93 15.77 23.13 1.45
N VAL A 94 15.42 23.30 2.72
CA VAL A 94 14.21 22.73 3.31
C VAL A 94 12.98 23.45 2.78
N GLY A 95 13.00 24.78 2.74
CA GLY A 95 11.88 25.62 2.30
C GLY A 95 11.43 25.29 0.88
N VAL A 96 12.37 25.22 -0.08
CA VAL A 96 12.04 24.88 -1.48
C VAL A 96 11.46 23.47 -1.60
N ALA A 97 12.01 22.49 -0.87
CA ALA A 97 11.52 21.12 -0.91
C ALA A 97 10.13 20.97 -0.28
N MET A 98 9.89 21.59 0.89
CA MET A 98 8.58 21.57 1.56
C MET A 98 7.52 22.33 0.76
N LEU A 99 7.86 23.50 0.22
CA LEU A 99 6.95 24.29 -0.61
C LEU A 99 6.55 23.52 -1.87
N TYR A 100 7.53 22.92 -2.55
CA TYR A 100 7.26 22.07 -3.72
C TYR A 100 6.31 20.92 -3.37
N ASP A 101 6.54 20.23 -2.24
CA ASP A 101 5.74 19.08 -1.83
C ASP A 101 4.28 19.47 -1.54
N ALA A 102 4.09 20.54 -0.76
CA ALA A 102 2.78 21.07 -0.41
C ALA A 102 2.02 21.59 -1.65
N VAL A 103 2.67 22.42 -2.48
CA VAL A 103 2.04 22.98 -3.68
C VAL A 103 1.68 21.89 -4.68
N SER A 104 2.59 20.95 -4.94
CA SER A 104 2.34 19.89 -5.92
C SER A 104 1.20 18.97 -5.48
N CYS A 105 1.17 18.58 -4.20
CA CYS A 105 0.07 17.77 -3.69
C CYS A 105 -1.27 18.49 -3.81
N THR A 106 -1.34 19.73 -3.32
CA THR A 106 -2.57 20.51 -3.31
C THR A 106 -3.05 20.81 -4.72
N ALA A 107 -2.15 21.14 -5.65
CA ALA A 107 -2.49 21.35 -7.05
C ALA A 107 -3.08 20.09 -7.71
N LEU A 108 -2.53 18.90 -7.42
CA LEU A 108 -3.05 17.64 -7.96
C LEU A 108 -4.42 17.30 -7.38
N TYR A 109 -4.64 17.53 -6.09
CA TYR A 109 -5.96 17.37 -5.47
C TYR A 109 -6.98 18.33 -6.09
N VAL A 110 -6.65 19.63 -6.14
CA VAL A 110 -7.52 20.68 -6.70
C VAL A 110 -7.87 20.37 -8.15
N ALA A 111 -6.88 20.00 -8.97
CA ALA A 111 -7.13 19.60 -10.35
C ALA A 111 -8.05 18.38 -10.44
N SER A 112 -7.81 17.34 -9.63
CA SER A 112 -8.66 16.14 -9.61
C SER A 112 -10.08 16.44 -9.18
N ALA A 113 -10.26 17.17 -8.08
CA ALA A 113 -11.56 17.53 -7.52
C ALA A 113 -12.33 18.47 -8.44
N ALA A 114 -11.67 19.48 -9.02
CA ALA A 114 -12.30 20.41 -9.97
C ALA A 114 -12.73 19.69 -11.26
N LEU A 115 -11.89 18.81 -11.81
CA LEU A 115 -12.24 18.03 -13.00
C LEU A 115 -13.40 17.08 -12.73
N LEU A 116 -13.37 16.33 -11.63
CA LEU A 116 -14.49 15.45 -11.26
C LEU A 116 -15.76 16.26 -10.99
N GLY A 117 -15.68 17.38 -10.27
CA GLY A 117 -16.85 18.21 -10.02
C GLY A 117 -17.44 18.81 -11.28
N ALA A 118 -16.60 19.27 -12.22
CA ALA A 118 -17.05 19.79 -13.51
C ALA A 118 -17.68 18.70 -14.41
N VAL A 119 -17.12 17.49 -14.43
CA VAL A 119 -17.61 16.39 -15.28
C VAL A 119 -18.87 15.74 -14.73
N PHE A 120 -18.97 15.58 -13.41
CA PHE A 120 -20.07 14.85 -12.76
C PHE A 120 -21.17 15.76 -12.19
N GLY A 121 -20.97 17.08 -12.21
CA GLY A 121 -21.92 18.04 -11.63
C GLY A 121 -21.99 17.99 -10.10
N GLU A 122 -21.05 17.33 -9.45
CA GLU A 122 -21.03 17.12 -8.00
C GLU A 122 -20.01 18.04 -7.32
N PRO A 123 -20.42 18.95 -6.43
CA PRO A 123 -19.50 19.88 -5.77
C PRO A 123 -18.57 19.14 -4.80
N LEU A 124 -17.32 18.93 -5.20
CA LEU A 124 -16.24 18.44 -4.35
C LEU A 124 -15.54 19.61 -3.62
N PRO A 125 -15.07 19.43 -2.38
CA PRO A 125 -14.51 20.52 -1.57
C PRO A 125 -13.12 20.93 -2.06
N VAL A 126 -13.01 21.99 -2.87
CA VAL A 126 -11.74 22.42 -3.44
C VAL A 126 -10.95 23.35 -2.51
N PHE A 127 -11.51 24.51 -2.15
CA PHE A 127 -10.77 25.59 -1.50
C PHE A 127 -10.54 25.36 -0.01
N SER A 128 -11.59 25.07 0.75
CA SER A 128 -11.47 24.84 2.20
C SER A 128 -10.52 23.68 2.52
N PHE A 129 -10.53 22.64 1.68
CA PHE A 129 -9.72 21.45 1.90
C PHE A 129 -8.25 21.60 1.50
N ALA A 130 -7.94 22.54 0.60
CA ALA A 130 -6.58 22.79 0.15
C ALA A 130 -5.64 23.16 1.33
N LEU A 131 -6.08 24.03 2.24
CA LEU A 131 -5.28 24.41 3.40
C LEU A 131 -5.05 23.21 4.34
N CYS A 132 -6.09 22.41 4.59
CA CYS A 132 -6.00 21.18 5.38
C CYS A 132 -4.95 20.21 4.82
N LEU A 133 -4.95 20.00 3.49
CA LEU A 133 -3.94 19.19 2.80
C LEU A 133 -2.53 19.77 2.92
N VAL A 134 -2.36 21.07 2.72
CA VAL A 134 -1.05 21.75 2.88
C VAL A 134 -0.52 21.53 4.29
N THR A 135 -1.35 21.78 5.31
CA THR A 135 -0.95 21.63 6.71
C THR A 135 -0.59 20.19 7.05
N PHE A 136 -1.41 19.23 6.63
CA PHE A 136 -1.13 17.80 6.81
C PHE A 136 0.23 17.43 6.20
N HIS A 137 0.48 17.82 4.94
CA HIS A 137 1.73 17.50 4.26
C HIS A 137 2.95 18.15 4.89
N LEU A 138 2.89 19.45 5.23
CA LEU A 138 4.00 20.14 5.88
C LEU A 138 4.31 19.54 7.25
N ALA A 139 3.29 19.19 8.04
CA ALA A 139 3.46 18.56 9.35
C ALA A 139 4.07 17.16 9.24
N CYS A 140 3.53 16.30 8.37
CA CYS A 140 4.08 14.98 8.10
C CYS A 140 5.52 15.07 7.58
N THR A 141 5.78 15.95 6.62
CA THR A 141 7.11 16.17 6.05
C THR A 141 8.10 16.68 7.09
N CYS A 142 7.68 17.59 7.98
CA CYS A 142 8.49 18.04 9.12
C CYS A 142 8.88 16.87 10.01
N ILE A 143 7.91 16.05 10.45
CA ILE A 143 8.16 14.88 11.29
C ILE A 143 9.15 13.92 10.63
N GLN A 144 8.99 13.67 9.33
CA GLN A 144 9.85 12.77 8.58
C GLN A 144 11.27 13.32 8.38
N TRP A 145 11.43 14.65 8.27
CA TRP A 145 12.71 15.27 7.91
C TRP A 145 13.48 15.80 9.12
N ALA A 146 12.80 16.16 10.20
CA ALA A 146 13.43 16.79 11.37
C ALA A 146 14.25 15.81 12.22
N THR A 147 13.92 14.51 12.18
CA THR A 147 14.58 13.49 13.01
C THR A 147 15.03 12.28 12.21
N ARG A 148 16.08 11.60 12.71
CA ARG A 148 16.49 10.28 12.26
C ARG A 148 15.90 9.14 13.11
N SER A 149 15.09 9.45 14.12
CA SER A 149 14.42 8.40 14.92
C SER A 149 13.15 7.92 14.21
N ARG A 150 13.14 6.67 13.77
CA ARG A 150 11.96 6.07 13.15
C ARG A 150 10.75 6.06 14.09
N ILE A 151 10.97 5.78 15.37
CA ILE A 151 9.87 5.73 16.35
C ILE A 151 9.16 7.09 16.39
N VAL A 152 9.92 8.18 16.45
CA VAL A 152 9.38 9.56 16.45
C VAL A 152 8.70 9.89 15.11
N GLN A 153 9.26 9.44 13.99
CA GLN A 153 8.63 9.63 12.68
C GLN A 153 7.26 8.95 12.61
N TRP A 154 7.15 7.72 13.12
CA TRP A 154 5.93 6.93 13.13
C TRP A 154 4.89 7.48 14.10
N SER A 155 5.27 7.66 15.36
CA SER A 155 4.37 8.22 16.36
C SER A 155 3.92 9.61 15.97
N GLY A 156 4.82 10.46 15.48
CA GLY A 156 4.48 11.79 14.97
C GLY A 156 3.51 11.74 13.79
N SER A 157 3.73 10.84 12.81
CA SER A 157 2.82 10.73 11.65
C SER A 157 1.43 10.26 12.05
N LEU A 158 1.31 9.38 13.05
CA LEU A 158 0.02 8.98 13.63
C LEU A 158 -0.62 10.14 14.40
N VAL A 159 0.15 10.83 15.25
CA VAL A 159 -0.32 11.98 16.04
C VAL A 159 -0.80 13.13 15.16
N VAL A 160 -0.19 13.33 13.99
CA VAL A 160 -0.63 14.34 13.01
C VAL A 160 -1.75 13.81 12.14
N GLY A 161 -1.63 12.61 11.57
CA GLY A 161 -2.62 12.14 10.60
C GLY A 161 -3.98 11.85 11.20
N TRP A 162 -4.03 11.46 12.47
CA TRP A 162 -5.26 11.02 13.09
C TRP A 162 -6.23 12.16 13.47
N PRO A 163 -5.78 13.28 14.10
CA PRO A 163 -6.61 14.46 14.27
C PRO A 163 -7.12 15.03 12.95
N PHE A 164 -6.28 15.04 11.91
CA PHE A 164 -6.69 15.46 10.57
C PHE A 164 -7.78 14.55 9.99
N LEU A 165 -7.62 13.22 10.11
CA LEU A 165 -8.64 12.26 9.71
C LEU A 165 -9.98 12.50 10.41
N PHE A 166 -9.96 12.72 11.73
CA PHE A 166 -11.18 12.99 12.48
C PHE A 166 -11.82 14.32 12.15
N LEU A 167 -11.00 15.37 12.03
CA LEU A 167 -11.46 16.69 11.65
C LEU A 167 -12.20 16.62 10.31
N VAL A 168 -11.65 15.86 9.36
CA VAL A 168 -12.28 15.66 8.05
C VAL A 168 -13.52 14.78 8.16
N GLN A 169 -13.44 13.63 8.84
CA GLN A 169 -14.56 12.69 8.97
C GLN A 169 -15.80 13.31 9.59
N ASN A 170 -15.64 14.13 10.64
CA ASN A 170 -16.76 14.81 11.30
C ASN A 170 -17.43 15.89 10.42
N ARG A 171 -16.86 16.18 9.24
CA ARG A 171 -17.36 17.21 8.31
C ARG A 171 -17.85 16.64 6.99
N VAL A 172 -17.74 15.31 6.76
CA VAL A 172 -18.11 14.64 5.50
C VAL A 172 -19.62 14.36 5.38
N GLY A 173 -20.44 14.73 6.36
CA GLY A 173 -21.90 14.60 6.29
C GLY A 173 -22.53 15.20 5.01
N SER A 174 -21.86 16.19 4.41
CA SER A 174 -22.00 16.55 2.99
C SER A 174 -20.62 17.01 2.46
N PRO A 175 -20.03 16.34 1.46
CA PRO A 175 -18.70 16.68 0.94
C PRO A 175 -18.58 18.13 0.45
N SER A 176 -19.68 18.71 -0.03
CA SER A 176 -19.76 20.11 -0.45
C SER A 176 -19.63 21.14 0.69
N GLN A 177 -19.78 20.70 1.95
CA GLN A 177 -19.88 21.55 3.13
C GLN A 177 -18.63 21.54 4.02
N ILE A 178 -17.49 21.01 3.56
CA ILE A 178 -16.26 21.11 4.33
C ILE A 178 -15.87 22.59 4.40
N HIS A 179 -16.21 23.23 5.51
CA HIS A 179 -15.85 24.61 5.84
C HIS A 179 -15.11 24.62 7.17
N PHE A 180 -13.97 25.31 7.18
CA PHE A 180 -13.19 25.55 8.38
C PHE A 180 -13.45 26.98 8.86
N SER A 181 -13.68 27.13 10.15
CA SER A 181 -13.77 28.41 10.84
C SER A 181 -12.46 29.20 10.71
N LEU A 182 -12.54 30.52 10.92
CA LEU A 182 -11.36 31.39 10.95
C LEU A 182 -10.31 30.89 11.96
N VAL A 183 -10.76 30.38 13.12
CA VAL A 183 -9.89 29.82 14.17
C VAL A 183 -9.16 28.58 13.67
N GLU A 184 -9.87 27.62 13.06
CA GLU A 184 -9.27 26.41 12.49
C GLU A 184 -8.25 26.74 11.39
N ASN A 185 -8.59 27.67 10.49
CA ASN A 185 -7.67 28.13 9.45
C ASN A 185 -6.42 28.79 10.04
N THR A 186 -6.57 29.60 11.09
CA THR A 186 -5.45 30.25 11.78
C THR A 186 -4.54 29.22 12.44
N VAL A 187 -5.10 28.21 13.11
CA VAL A 187 -4.35 27.10 13.70
C VAL A 187 -3.61 26.31 12.63
N MET A 188 -4.24 26.02 11.49
CA MET A 188 -3.60 25.35 10.36
C MET A 188 -2.40 26.13 9.82
N ILE A 189 -2.51 27.45 9.67
CA ILE A 189 -1.41 28.32 9.24
C ILE A 189 -0.26 28.30 10.26
N LEU A 190 -0.56 28.37 11.56
CA LEU A 190 0.45 28.28 12.62
C LEU A 190 1.17 26.94 12.60
N ILE A 191 0.46 25.83 12.38
CA ILE A 191 1.06 24.50 12.22
C ILE A 191 1.98 24.47 11.00
N CYS A 192 1.60 25.09 9.87
CA CYS A 192 2.46 25.18 8.69
C CYS A 192 3.78 25.91 9.00
N ILE A 193 3.69 27.08 9.64
CA ILE A 193 4.87 27.89 10.01
C ILE A 193 5.77 27.09 10.96
N LEU A 194 5.20 26.52 12.01
CA LEU A 194 5.93 25.74 13.00
C LEU A 194 6.61 24.52 12.35
N SER A 195 5.92 23.83 11.43
CA SER A 195 6.45 22.68 10.72
C SER A 195 7.68 23.04 9.87
N ILE A 196 7.66 24.18 9.17
CA ILE A 196 8.81 24.65 8.39
C ILE A 196 9.98 24.98 9.31
N VAL A 197 9.74 25.72 10.41
CA VAL A 197 10.78 26.09 11.38
C VAL A 197 11.42 24.84 11.99
N LEU A 198 10.61 23.90 12.48
CA LEU A 198 11.09 22.65 13.08
C LEU A 198 11.84 21.77 12.08
N ALA A 199 11.40 21.71 10.82
CA ALA A 199 12.11 21.00 9.76
C ALA A 199 13.48 21.63 9.49
N VAL A 200 13.57 22.97 9.36
CA VAL A 200 14.84 23.68 9.17
C VAL A 200 15.80 23.41 10.32
N VAL A 201 15.33 23.50 11.57
CA VAL A 201 16.13 23.23 12.77
C VAL A 201 16.61 21.77 12.77
N GLY A 202 15.70 20.82 12.57
CA GLY A 202 16.03 19.39 12.58
C GLY A 202 17.01 18.98 11.48
N VAL A 203 16.85 19.51 10.26
CA VAL A 203 17.77 19.26 9.15
C VAL A 203 19.12 19.95 9.37
N SER A 204 19.14 21.15 9.96
CA SER A 204 20.38 21.86 10.31
C SER A 204 21.21 21.06 11.32
N ARG A 205 20.56 20.52 12.36
CA ARG A 205 21.19 19.60 13.33
C ARG A 205 21.76 18.35 12.64
N GLN A 206 21.01 17.77 11.69
CA GLN A 206 21.48 16.61 10.92
C GLN A 206 22.66 16.92 9.99
N ARG A 207 22.77 18.13 9.45
CA ARG A 207 23.92 18.57 8.63
C ARG A 207 25.18 18.79 9.47
N ARG A 208 25.03 19.30 10.69
CA ARG A 208 26.14 19.49 11.64
C ARG A 208 26.61 18.19 12.31
N GLY A 209 25.80 17.12 12.22
CA GLY A 209 26.11 15.85 12.87
C GLY A 209 25.89 15.89 14.38
N ASP A 210 24.93 16.68 14.86
CA ASP A 210 24.63 16.80 16.30
C ASP A 210 24.25 15.41 16.87
N ALA A 211 24.94 14.97 17.93
CA ALA A 211 24.79 13.63 18.52
C ALA A 211 23.35 13.29 18.95
N VAL A 212 22.52 14.27 19.31
CA VAL A 212 21.11 14.06 19.68
C VAL A 212 20.22 13.75 18.45
N ALA A 213 20.63 14.21 17.26
CA ALA A 213 20.01 13.85 15.98
C ALA A 213 20.61 12.56 15.37
N ILE A 214 21.81 12.18 15.83
CA ILE A 214 22.43 10.89 15.59
C ILE A 214 22.05 9.97 16.75
N VAL A 215 20.82 9.43 16.76
CA VAL A 215 20.62 8.21 17.56
C VAL A 215 21.75 7.26 17.16
N PRO A 216 22.61 6.81 18.10
CA PRO A 216 23.74 5.98 17.75
C PRO A 216 23.13 4.82 17.00
N GLN A 217 23.42 4.78 15.71
CA GLN A 217 23.09 3.66 14.87
C GLN A 217 23.93 2.57 15.51
N GLN A 218 23.33 1.79 16.42
CA GLN A 218 24.00 0.69 17.09
C GLN A 218 24.73 -0.03 15.97
N LYS A 219 26.06 -0.15 16.08
CA LYS A 219 26.91 -0.65 14.99
C LYS A 219 26.45 -2.04 14.49
N ASP A 220 25.60 -2.72 15.27
CA ASP A 220 24.99 -4.02 14.96
C ASP A 220 23.53 -3.96 14.45
N ALA A 221 22.90 -2.78 14.42
CA ALA A 221 21.54 -2.58 13.96
C ALA A 221 21.54 -2.45 12.42
N THR A 222 21.42 -3.58 11.75
CA THR A 222 20.89 -3.65 10.38
C THR A 222 19.65 -2.76 10.30
N GLY A 223 19.80 -1.62 9.61
CA GLY A 223 18.92 -0.47 9.75
C GLY A 223 17.44 -0.79 9.56
N GLY A 224 16.68 -0.79 10.66
CA GLY A 224 15.26 -0.51 10.55
C GLY A 224 14.35 -0.88 11.71
N TYR A 225 14.78 -1.73 12.64
CA TYR A 225 13.94 -2.23 13.74
C TYR A 225 14.69 -2.22 15.06
N PRO A 226 13.99 -2.07 16.21
CA PRO A 226 14.62 -2.24 17.51
C PRO A 226 15.21 -3.64 17.62
N ALA A 227 16.53 -3.74 17.74
CA ALA A 227 17.24 -5.01 17.75
C ALA A 227 16.75 -5.93 18.88
N TRP A 228 16.26 -5.36 19.98
CA TRP A 228 15.70 -6.11 21.10
C TRP A 228 14.45 -6.93 20.71
N PHE A 229 13.56 -6.38 19.88
CA PHE A 229 12.33 -7.08 19.50
C PHE A 229 12.61 -8.25 18.55
N ILE A 230 13.52 -8.04 17.60
CA ILE A 230 13.99 -9.13 16.72
C ILE A 230 14.85 -10.14 17.50
N SER A 231 15.53 -9.70 18.56
CA SER A 231 16.40 -10.58 19.36
C SER A 231 15.67 -11.67 20.13
N VAL A 232 14.35 -11.53 20.32
CA VAL A 232 13.50 -12.60 20.87
C VAL A 232 13.50 -13.84 19.96
N PHE A 233 13.69 -13.64 18.65
CA PHE A 233 13.76 -14.71 17.64
C PHE A 233 15.21 -15.09 17.28
N ARG A 234 16.14 -15.08 18.25
CA ARG A 234 17.55 -15.47 18.01
C ARG A 234 17.68 -16.97 17.83
N PHE A 235 17.81 -17.39 16.57
CA PHE A 235 18.24 -18.75 16.21
C PHE A 235 19.60 -18.70 15.52
N ARG A 236 20.50 -19.62 15.86
CA ARG A 236 21.84 -19.71 15.23
C ARG A 236 21.68 -20.04 13.74
N CYS A 237 22.57 -19.49 12.90
CA CYS A 237 22.56 -19.81 11.48
C CYS A 237 22.83 -21.32 11.30
N PRO A 238 21.94 -22.07 10.64
CA PRO A 238 22.19 -23.48 10.39
C PRO A 238 23.36 -23.61 9.42
N THR A 239 24.33 -24.46 9.76
CA THR A 239 25.49 -24.80 8.91
C THR A 239 25.28 -26.11 8.14
N SER A 240 24.16 -26.80 8.36
CA SER A 240 23.89 -28.13 7.79
C SER A 240 23.59 -28.14 6.28
N SER A 241 23.11 -27.03 5.70
CA SER A 241 22.94 -26.91 4.25
C SER A 241 22.84 -25.45 3.78
N ALA A 242 23.25 -25.18 2.55
CA ALA A 242 23.14 -23.86 1.93
C ALA A 242 21.68 -23.37 1.86
N THR A 243 20.73 -24.27 1.54
CA THR A 243 19.30 -23.94 1.50
C THR A 243 18.77 -23.53 2.87
N ARG A 244 19.17 -24.22 3.96
CA ARG A 244 18.78 -23.84 5.32
C ARG A 244 19.38 -22.51 5.74
N ALA A 245 20.65 -22.25 5.39
CA ALA A 245 21.29 -20.97 5.64
C ALA A 245 20.59 -19.82 4.88
N GLN A 246 20.17 -20.06 3.63
CA GLN A 246 19.39 -19.09 2.86
C GLN A 246 18.01 -18.84 3.49
N VAL A 247 17.27 -19.89 3.86
CA VAL A 247 15.97 -19.75 4.55
C VAL A 247 16.14 -18.95 5.84
N TRP A 248 17.17 -19.25 6.64
CA TRP A 248 17.48 -18.49 7.85
C TRP A 248 17.79 -17.02 7.54
N PHE A 249 18.57 -16.75 6.49
CA PHE A 249 18.89 -15.39 6.07
C PHE A 249 17.63 -14.62 5.64
N GLU A 250 16.76 -15.23 4.83
CA GLU A 250 15.50 -14.62 4.40
C GLU A 250 14.54 -14.39 5.56
N LEU A 251 14.48 -15.35 6.49
CA LEU A 251 13.67 -15.25 7.70
C LEU A 251 14.15 -14.07 8.55
N LYS A 252 15.46 -13.91 8.73
CA LYS A 252 16.03 -12.83 9.55
C LYS A 252 15.95 -11.46 8.87
N SER A 253 16.27 -11.39 7.58
CA SER A 253 16.39 -10.12 6.85
C SER A 253 15.04 -9.55 6.45
N SER A 254 14.08 -10.42 6.12
CA SER A 254 12.80 -10.01 5.54
C SER A 254 11.62 -10.53 6.38
N GLY A 255 11.54 -11.83 6.67
CA GLY A 255 10.36 -12.47 7.26
C GLY A 255 9.99 -12.00 8.67
N LEU A 256 10.91 -12.15 9.63
CA LEU A 256 10.73 -11.82 11.05
C LEU A 256 10.32 -10.37 11.29
N PRO A 257 10.88 -9.36 10.57
CA PRO A 257 10.34 -8.01 10.63
C PRO A 257 8.83 -7.94 10.38
N VAL A 258 8.31 -8.60 9.33
CA VAL A 258 6.86 -8.61 9.02
C VAL A 258 6.06 -9.20 10.16
N LEU A 259 6.48 -10.35 10.66
CA LEU A 259 5.83 -11.03 11.77
C LEU A 259 5.84 -10.15 13.02
N ALA A 260 6.98 -9.53 13.33
CA ALA A 260 7.15 -8.67 14.48
C ALA A 260 6.18 -7.49 14.48
N ILE A 261 6.03 -6.81 13.34
CA ILE A 261 5.08 -5.71 13.20
C ILE A 261 3.66 -6.22 13.30
N GLY A 262 3.36 -7.38 12.71
CA GLY A 262 2.05 -8.02 12.83
C GLY A 262 1.66 -8.27 14.28
N VAL A 263 2.58 -8.84 15.07
CA VAL A 263 2.41 -9.05 16.51
C VAL A 263 2.23 -7.72 17.25
N ALA A 264 3.04 -6.71 16.95
CA ALA A 264 2.91 -5.40 17.56
C ALA A 264 1.55 -4.74 17.26
N ILE A 265 1.07 -4.82 16.01
CA ILE A 265 -0.26 -4.34 15.61
C ILE A 265 -1.35 -5.12 16.35
N ALA A 266 -1.22 -6.45 16.46
CA ALA A 266 -2.20 -7.27 17.17
C ALA A 266 -2.29 -6.91 18.66
N ILE A 267 -1.16 -6.69 19.34
CA ILE A 267 -1.13 -6.22 20.74
C ILE A 267 -1.79 -4.84 20.83
N LEU A 268 -1.44 -3.92 19.94
CA LEU A 268 -2.00 -2.56 19.92
C LEU A 268 -3.53 -2.59 19.74
N ILE A 269 -4.05 -3.43 18.84
CA ILE A 269 -5.50 -3.61 18.65
C ILE A 269 -6.16 -4.05 19.95
N SER A 270 -5.65 -5.10 20.60
CA SER A 270 -6.22 -5.58 21.87
C SER A 270 -6.21 -4.51 22.96
N MET A 271 -5.11 -3.77 23.09
CA MET A 271 -5.00 -2.67 24.05
C MET A 271 -6.00 -1.55 23.76
N LEU A 272 -6.16 -1.15 22.50
CA LEU A 272 -7.09 -0.09 22.11
C LEU A 272 -8.55 -0.49 22.35
N PHE A 273 -8.93 -1.73 22.05
CA PHE A 273 -10.27 -2.22 22.36
C PHE A 273 -10.55 -2.24 23.86
N ALA A 274 -9.59 -2.68 24.68
CA ALA A 274 -9.74 -2.67 26.14
C ALA A 274 -9.87 -1.24 26.70
N ILE A 275 -8.97 -0.31 26.30
CA ILE A 275 -8.99 1.09 26.75
C ILE A 275 -10.26 1.81 26.28
N SER A 276 -10.81 1.44 25.12
CA SER A 276 -12.01 2.07 24.55
C SER A 276 -13.31 1.83 25.32
N ILE A 277 -13.30 0.92 26.30
CA ILE A 277 -14.35 0.79 27.30
C ILE A 277 -14.42 2.07 28.14
N ALA A 278 -13.28 2.50 28.70
CA ALA A 278 -13.19 3.67 29.57
C ALA A 278 -13.11 5.00 28.77
N ILE A 279 -12.52 4.98 27.58
CA ILE A 279 -12.25 6.19 26.78
C ILE A 279 -13.02 6.11 25.47
N PRO A 280 -14.18 6.78 25.33
CA PRO A 280 -14.99 6.72 24.11
C PRO A 280 -14.24 7.14 22.85
N LEU A 281 -13.32 8.11 22.96
CA LEU A 281 -12.48 8.55 21.86
C LEU A 281 -11.63 7.41 21.28
N ALA A 282 -11.19 6.45 22.11
CA ALA A 282 -10.35 5.32 21.69
C ALA A 282 -11.10 4.29 20.82
N ARG A 283 -12.44 4.30 20.77
CA ARG A 283 -13.25 3.36 19.96
C ARG A 283 -12.97 3.52 18.47
N ASN A 284 -12.89 4.77 18.03
CA ASN A 284 -12.55 5.09 16.64
C ASN A 284 -11.11 4.67 16.29
N PHE A 285 -10.16 4.79 17.22
CA PHE A 285 -8.79 4.32 17.03
C PHE A 285 -8.73 2.80 16.89
N ALA A 286 -9.44 2.09 17.78
CA ALA A 286 -9.53 0.65 17.79
C ALA A 286 -10.08 0.11 16.46
N LEU A 287 -11.17 0.71 15.95
CA LEU A 287 -11.77 0.31 14.68
C LEU A 287 -10.93 0.69 13.47
N GLY A 288 -10.43 1.92 13.43
CA GLY A 288 -9.61 2.38 12.32
C GLY A 288 -8.35 1.52 12.15
N ILE A 289 -7.62 1.25 13.24
CA ILE A 289 -6.43 0.40 13.20
C ILE A 289 -6.79 -1.03 12.78
N SER A 290 -7.88 -1.61 13.29
CA SER A 290 -8.34 -2.93 12.85
C SER A 290 -8.64 -2.98 11.36
N VAL A 291 -9.39 -2.02 10.82
CA VAL A 291 -9.76 -1.97 9.39
C VAL A 291 -8.52 -1.77 8.50
N PHE A 292 -7.60 -0.88 8.90
CA PHE A 292 -6.41 -0.58 8.11
C PHE A 292 -5.26 -1.56 8.33
N SER A 293 -5.31 -2.44 9.34
CA SER A 293 -4.23 -3.38 9.66
C SER A 293 -3.90 -4.35 8.49
N VAL A 294 -4.92 -4.97 7.90
CA VAL A 294 -4.76 -5.93 6.80
C VAL A 294 -4.20 -5.26 5.54
N PRO A 295 -4.77 -4.15 5.03
CA PRO A 295 -4.14 -3.37 3.96
C PRO A 295 -2.72 -2.93 4.31
N THR A 296 -2.47 -2.55 5.56
CA THR A 296 -1.14 -2.09 5.98
C THR A 296 -0.10 -3.19 5.84
N VAL A 297 -0.39 -4.38 6.37
CA VAL A 297 0.50 -5.54 6.27
C VAL A 297 0.70 -5.94 4.80
N LEU A 298 -0.38 -6.02 4.02
CA LEU A 298 -0.29 -6.41 2.61
C LEU A 298 0.47 -5.36 1.78
N PHE A 299 0.07 -4.09 1.80
CA PHE A 299 0.61 -3.08 0.88
C PHE A 299 1.97 -2.52 1.30
N PHE A 300 2.25 -2.43 2.60
CA PHE A 300 3.48 -1.81 3.09
C PHE A 300 4.52 -2.82 3.52
N LEU A 301 4.11 -4.00 3.99
CA LEU A 301 5.03 -5.04 4.44
C LEU A 301 5.20 -6.16 3.41
N GLY A 302 4.30 -6.39 2.45
CA GLY A 302 4.49 -7.46 1.45
C GLY A 302 5.55 -7.18 0.37
N GLY A 303 6.00 -5.92 0.22
CA GLY A 303 6.54 -5.42 -1.05
C GLY A 303 7.98 -5.79 -1.45
N ASN A 304 8.92 -5.81 -0.51
CA ASN A 304 10.35 -5.91 -0.86
C ASN A 304 10.95 -7.27 -0.53
N VAL A 305 10.51 -8.28 -1.30
CA VAL A 305 11.00 -9.64 -1.17
C VAL A 305 12.35 -9.82 -1.84
N PHE A 306 12.61 -9.14 -2.95
CA PHE A 306 13.83 -9.29 -3.74
C PHE A 306 14.99 -8.39 -3.31
N GLY A 307 14.89 -7.72 -2.16
CA GLY A 307 15.98 -6.89 -1.62
C GLY A 307 16.29 -5.68 -2.51
N ILE A 308 15.31 -5.20 -3.27
CA ILE A 308 15.42 -4.02 -4.12
C ILE A 308 15.44 -2.79 -3.23
N ARG A 309 16.46 -1.96 -3.40
CA ARG A 309 16.64 -0.74 -2.61
C ARG A 309 16.45 0.47 -3.51
N ARG A 310 15.65 1.43 -3.05
CA ARG A 310 15.60 2.75 -3.68
C ARG A 310 16.74 3.60 -3.12
N LYS A 311 17.52 4.26 -3.96
CA LYS A 311 18.47 5.30 -3.56
C LYS A 311 18.32 6.45 -4.55
N GLN A 312 17.92 7.63 -4.05
CA GLN A 312 17.85 8.87 -4.82
C GLN A 312 17.04 8.76 -6.11
N GLY A 313 15.83 8.21 -5.99
CA GLY A 313 14.93 8.05 -7.12
C GLY A 313 15.22 6.84 -8.02
N ARG A 314 16.38 6.17 -7.89
CA ARG A 314 16.70 4.95 -8.63
C ARG A 314 16.52 3.69 -7.76
N ARG A 315 16.17 2.57 -8.38
CA ARG A 315 15.96 1.27 -7.72
C ARG A 315 17.05 0.30 -8.18
N TYR A 316 17.67 -0.39 -7.23
CA TYR A 316 18.80 -1.28 -7.48
C TYR A 316 18.67 -2.56 -6.67
N ALA A 317 19.05 -3.69 -7.23
CA ALA A 317 19.34 -4.87 -6.41
C ALA A 317 20.60 -4.64 -5.58
N SER A 318 20.64 -5.29 -4.41
CA SER A 318 21.86 -5.35 -3.61
C SER A 318 22.92 -6.19 -4.33
N ALA A 319 24.19 -5.79 -4.27
CA ALA A 319 25.30 -6.57 -4.81
C ALA A 319 25.36 -7.99 -4.20
N PHE A 320 24.95 -8.12 -2.93
CA PHE A 320 24.81 -9.43 -2.29
C PHE A 320 23.77 -10.33 -2.98
N GLU A 321 22.67 -9.75 -3.48
CA GLU A 321 21.59 -10.49 -4.13
C GLU A 321 22.00 -11.00 -5.51
N SER A 322 22.83 -10.24 -6.23
CA SER A 322 23.38 -10.68 -7.51
C SER A 322 24.32 -11.88 -7.39
N THR A 323 25.05 -11.99 -6.28
CA THR A 323 26.14 -12.97 -6.11
C THR A 323 25.75 -14.21 -5.30
N GLN A 324 24.48 -14.41 -4.95
CA GLN A 324 24.08 -15.62 -4.20
C GLN A 324 24.34 -16.89 -5.03
N PRO A 325 24.65 -18.03 -4.41
CA PRO A 325 24.97 -19.27 -5.15
C PRO A 325 23.73 -20.03 -5.64
N CYS A 326 22.52 -19.68 -5.17
CA CYS A 326 21.28 -20.38 -5.56
C CYS A 326 20.83 -20.03 -6.99
N GLY A 327 20.20 -20.99 -7.68
CA GLY A 327 19.53 -20.73 -8.96
C GLY A 327 18.39 -19.72 -8.79
N THR A 328 18.14 -18.89 -9.80
CA THR A 328 17.21 -17.75 -9.69
C THR A 328 15.78 -18.16 -9.33
N ALA A 329 15.22 -19.20 -9.95
CA ALA A 329 13.88 -19.67 -9.60
C ALA A 329 13.78 -20.27 -8.20
N GLN A 330 14.81 -21.02 -7.78
CA GLN A 330 14.87 -21.55 -6.42
C GLN A 330 14.96 -20.42 -5.39
N LEU A 331 15.79 -19.41 -5.66
CA LEU A 331 15.93 -18.26 -4.78
C LEU A 331 14.62 -17.46 -4.70
N ALA A 332 13.98 -17.18 -5.84
CA ALA A 332 12.67 -16.53 -5.87
C ALA A 332 11.64 -17.32 -5.05
N GLY A 333 11.57 -18.64 -5.25
CA GLY A 333 10.69 -19.52 -4.50
C GLY A 333 10.93 -19.46 -2.99
N LEU A 334 12.18 -19.60 -2.54
CA LEU A 334 12.53 -19.55 -1.11
C LEU A 334 12.14 -18.22 -0.48
N LYS A 335 12.45 -17.10 -1.14
CA LYS A 335 12.11 -15.76 -0.66
C LYS A 335 10.60 -15.57 -0.55
N LEU A 336 9.86 -16.00 -1.56
CA LEU A 336 8.40 -15.92 -1.57
C LEU A 336 7.78 -16.78 -0.48
N VAL A 337 8.24 -18.02 -0.31
CA VAL A 337 7.72 -18.93 0.72
C VAL A 337 7.94 -18.35 2.11
N VAL A 338 9.17 -17.93 2.44
CA VAL A 338 9.49 -17.36 3.75
C VAL A 338 8.67 -16.10 4.01
N ARG A 339 8.61 -15.17 3.03
CA ARG A 339 7.83 -13.94 3.19
C ARG A 339 6.34 -14.22 3.38
N SER A 340 5.78 -15.11 2.57
CA SER A 340 4.36 -15.43 2.59
C SER A 340 3.98 -16.12 3.90
N ALA A 341 4.80 -17.04 4.40
CA ALA A 341 4.60 -17.68 5.69
C ALA A 341 4.59 -16.67 6.85
N CYS A 342 5.59 -15.77 6.90
CA CYS A 342 5.63 -14.73 7.94
C CYS A 342 4.47 -13.72 7.81
N MET A 343 4.08 -13.36 6.59
CA MET A 343 2.96 -12.45 6.34
C MET A 343 1.62 -13.10 6.75
N LEU A 344 1.42 -14.38 6.44
CA LEU A 344 0.24 -15.13 6.87
C LEU A 344 0.19 -15.27 8.37
N ALA A 345 1.30 -15.62 9.03
CA ALA A 345 1.36 -15.65 10.48
C ALA A 345 1.01 -14.28 11.11
N ALA A 346 1.53 -13.17 10.54
CA ALA A 346 1.15 -11.82 10.95
C ALA A 346 -0.35 -11.55 10.80
N LEU A 347 -0.93 -11.86 9.63
CA LEU A 347 -2.36 -11.67 9.37
C LEU A 347 -3.24 -12.54 10.27
N THR A 348 -2.85 -13.78 10.54
CA THR A 348 -3.56 -14.68 11.46
C THR A 348 -3.56 -14.11 12.88
N VAL A 349 -2.40 -13.67 13.38
CA VAL A 349 -2.30 -13.10 14.73
C VAL A 349 -3.12 -11.80 14.85
N ILE A 350 -3.10 -10.94 13.83
CA ILE A 350 -3.97 -9.76 13.77
C ILE A 350 -5.44 -10.16 13.74
N GLY A 351 -5.83 -11.12 12.90
CA GLY A 351 -7.21 -11.58 12.77
C GLY A 351 -7.73 -12.17 14.09
N ILE A 352 -6.93 -13.00 14.75
CA ILE A 352 -7.24 -13.55 16.09
C ILE A 352 -7.40 -12.40 17.09
N SER A 353 -6.48 -11.42 17.09
CA SER A 353 -6.58 -10.26 17.98
C SER A 353 -7.86 -9.46 17.73
N VAL A 354 -8.19 -9.12 16.47
CA VAL A 354 -9.43 -8.39 16.12
C VAL A 354 -10.66 -9.19 16.58
N TRP A 355 -10.68 -10.49 16.31
CA TRP A 355 -11.79 -11.36 16.67
C TRP A 355 -11.98 -11.47 18.18
N ALA A 356 -10.91 -11.75 18.94
CA ALA A 356 -10.95 -11.82 20.39
C ALA A 356 -11.32 -10.46 21.01
N SER A 357 -10.74 -9.37 20.51
CA SER A 357 -10.98 -8.01 21.00
C SER A 357 -12.39 -7.51 20.72
N SER A 358 -13.07 -8.05 19.70
CA SER A 358 -14.48 -7.70 19.42
C SER A 358 -15.43 -8.04 20.57
N SER A 359 -15.03 -8.88 21.52
CA SER A 359 -15.78 -9.14 22.76
C SER A 359 -15.92 -7.88 23.64
N PHE A 360 -14.96 -6.95 23.60
CA PHE A 360 -15.00 -5.71 24.36
C PHE A 360 -16.06 -4.72 23.88
N VAL A 361 -16.59 -4.89 22.66
CA VAL A 361 -17.61 -4.02 22.08
C VAL A 361 -18.89 -4.00 22.94
N GLY A 362 -19.23 -5.11 23.59
CA GLY A 362 -20.38 -5.16 24.52
C GLY A 362 -20.21 -4.23 25.73
N GLY A 363 -18.98 -3.95 26.14
CA GLY A 363 -18.66 -3.03 27.23
C GLY A 363 -18.59 -1.56 26.84
N TRP A 364 -18.74 -1.21 25.55
CA TRP A 364 -18.65 0.19 25.10
C TRP A 364 -19.90 1.02 25.45
N GLY A 365 -21.03 0.38 25.79
CA GLY A 365 -22.29 1.11 25.96
C GLY A 365 -22.79 1.76 24.66
N PRO A 366 -23.72 2.73 24.73
CA PRO A 366 -24.25 3.37 23.53
C PRO A 366 -23.18 4.19 22.83
N TRP A 367 -22.96 3.88 21.55
CA TRP A 367 -22.07 4.64 20.68
C TRP A 367 -22.85 5.08 19.45
N ILE A 368 -23.44 6.27 19.54
CA ILE A 368 -24.33 6.80 18.51
C ILE A 368 -23.50 7.43 17.39
N VAL A 369 -23.64 6.88 16.18
CA VAL A 369 -23.08 7.42 14.93
C VAL A 369 -24.24 7.51 13.95
N ASP A 370 -24.50 8.71 13.42
CA ASP A 370 -25.62 8.99 12.50
C ASP A 370 -27.00 8.52 13.03
N GLY A 371 -27.24 8.75 14.32
CA GLY A 371 -28.49 8.38 14.98
C GLY A 371 -28.66 6.87 15.24
N LYS A 372 -27.67 6.04 14.91
CA LYS A 372 -27.69 4.59 15.14
C LYS A 372 -26.63 4.16 16.15
N ASN A 373 -26.91 3.14 16.94
CA ASN A 373 -25.93 2.57 17.86
C ASN A 373 -24.93 1.69 17.08
N ALA A 374 -23.75 2.25 16.80
CA ALA A 374 -22.70 1.56 16.05
C ALA A 374 -22.16 0.33 16.79
N ALA A 375 -22.15 0.33 18.12
CA ALA A 375 -21.73 -0.83 18.91
C ALA A 375 -22.65 -2.05 18.68
N GLU A 376 -23.96 -1.82 18.64
CA GLU A 376 -24.95 -2.86 18.33
C GLU A 376 -24.80 -3.38 16.90
N GLY A 377 -24.59 -2.47 15.93
CA GLY A 377 -24.31 -2.83 14.55
C GLY A 377 -23.08 -3.74 14.40
N LEU A 378 -22.00 -3.44 15.14
CA LEU A 378 -20.79 -4.26 15.16
C LEU A 378 -21.02 -5.64 15.80
N LEU A 379 -21.77 -5.71 16.90
CA LEU A 379 -22.12 -6.99 17.54
C LEU A 379 -22.99 -7.85 16.62
N LYS A 380 -23.95 -7.25 15.92
CA LYS A 380 -24.77 -7.93 14.90
C LYS A 380 -23.93 -8.41 13.72
N ALA A 381 -22.97 -7.62 13.25
CA ALA A 381 -22.04 -8.04 12.20
C ALA A 381 -21.20 -9.24 12.68
N ARG A 382 -20.68 -9.20 13.91
CA ARG A 382 -19.92 -10.31 14.51
C ARG A 382 -20.75 -11.58 14.60
N SER A 383 -22.00 -11.52 15.10
CA SER A 383 -22.87 -12.70 15.21
C SER A 383 -23.23 -13.26 13.84
N THR A 384 -23.48 -12.40 12.85
CA THR A 384 -23.75 -12.82 11.46
C THR A 384 -22.54 -13.54 10.86
N ILE A 385 -21.32 -13.02 11.10
CA ILE A 385 -20.09 -13.67 10.64
C ILE A 385 -19.92 -15.02 11.33
N ALA A 386 -20.09 -15.08 12.66
CA ALA A 386 -19.99 -16.31 13.42
C ALA A 386 -21.00 -17.38 12.94
N GLY A 387 -22.25 -16.99 12.69
CA GLY A 387 -23.28 -17.88 12.14
C GLY A 387 -22.90 -18.42 10.77
N LYS A 388 -22.49 -17.55 9.84
CA LYS A 388 -22.07 -17.96 8.49
C LYS A 388 -20.88 -18.90 8.50
N PHE A 389 -19.88 -18.67 9.36
CA PHE A 389 -18.79 -19.62 9.52
C PHE A 389 -19.30 -20.93 10.12
N GLY A 390 -20.12 -20.87 11.18
CA GLY A 390 -20.70 -22.06 11.83
C GLY A 390 -21.49 -22.99 10.89
N GLU A 391 -22.07 -22.45 9.82
CA GLU A 391 -22.79 -23.19 8.79
C GLU A 391 -21.89 -23.86 7.73
N LEU A 392 -20.60 -23.50 7.67
CA LEU A 392 -19.68 -24.06 6.67
C LEU A 392 -19.29 -25.51 7.03
N PRO A 393 -19.29 -26.43 6.06
CA PRO A 393 -18.78 -27.78 6.28
C PRO A 393 -17.25 -27.77 6.47
N ALA A 394 -16.71 -28.79 7.15
CA ALA A 394 -15.29 -28.88 7.48
C ALA A 394 -14.35 -28.74 6.26
N TYR A 395 -14.73 -29.30 5.11
CA TYR A 395 -13.93 -29.19 3.89
C TYR A 395 -13.87 -27.75 3.35
N ALA A 396 -14.91 -26.94 3.57
CA ALA A 396 -14.95 -25.54 3.12
C ALA A 396 -13.98 -24.68 3.95
N TYR A 397 -13.83 -24.96 5.24
CA TYR A 397 -12.80 -24.31 6.07
C TYR A 397 -11.39 -24.58 5.54
N VAL A 398 -11.09 -25.84 5.21
CA VAL A 398 -9.79 -26.21 4.63
C VAL A 398 -9.59 -25.53 3.28
N ALA A 399 -10.60 -25.55 2.42
CA ALA A 399 -10.55 -24.89 1.12
C ALA A 399 -10.31 -23.37 1.25
N GLN A 400 -11.00 -22.70 2.16
CA GLN A 400 -10.81 -21.27 2.42
C GLN A 400 -9.41 -20.97 2.95
N ALA A 401 -8.86 -21.80 3.84
CA ALA A 401 -7.50 -21.66 4.33
C ALA A 401 -6.46 -21.79 3.21
N VAL A 402 -6.64 -22.77 2.31
CA VAL A 402 -5.80 -22.97 1.13
C VAL A 402 -5.87 -21.77 0.18
N ILE A 403 -7.08 -21.28 -0.09
CA ILE A 403 -7.28 -20.08 -0.93
C ILE A 403 -6.59 -18.87 -0.32
N ALA A 404 -6.78 -18.63 0.98
CA ALA A 404 -6.15 -17.50 1.67
C ALA A 404 -4.62 -17.60 1.64
N PHE A 405 -4.07 -18.80 1.87
CA PHE A 405 -2.62 -19.06 1.81
C PHE A 405 -2.04 -18.74 0.43
N ILE A 406 -2.64 -19.31 -0.63
CA ILE A 406 -2.13 -19.15 -2.00
C ILE A 406 -2.38 -17.73 -2.51
N ALA A 407 -3.51 -17.10 -2.18
CA ALA A 407 -3.80 -15.72 -2.55
C ALA A 407 -2.81 -14.74 -1.90
N ALA A 408 -2.46 -14.95 -0.62
CA ALA A 408 -1.44 -14.17 0.06
C ALA A 408 -0.06 -14.35 -0.63
N ALA A 409 0.31 -15.59 -0.96
CA ALA A 409 1.56 -15.87 -1.66
C ALA A 409 1.61 -15.26 -3.06
N GLY A 410 0.53 -15.36 -3.83
CA GLY A 410 0.42 -14.76 -5.15
C GLY A 410 0.46 -13.24 -5.11
N TYR A 411 -0.15 -12.63 -4.09
CA TYR A 411 -0.04 -11.19 -3.86
C TYR A 411 1.40 -10.75 -3.53
N VAL A 412 2.11 -11.50 -2.68
CA VAL A 412 3.54 -11.26 -2.39
C VAL A 412 4.38 -11.41 -3.66
N ALA A 413 4.12 -12.44 -4.47
CA ALA A 413 4.78 -12.67 -5.75
C ALA A 413 4.53 -11.54 -6.76
N TRP A 414 3.29 -11.08 -6.87
CA TRP A 414 2.92 -9.94 -7.71
C TRP A 414 3.65 -8.66 -7.25
N GLN A 415 3.65 -8.38 -5.95
CA GLN A 415 4.33 -7.20 -5.40
C GLN A 415 5.84 -7.25 -5.65
N ALA A 416 6.49 -8.38 -5.36
CA ALA A 416 7.91 -8.58 -5.59
C ALA A 416 8.27 -8.39 -7.08
N SER A 417 7.47 -8.98 -7.96
CA SER A 417 7.62 -8.85 -9.41
C SER A 417 7.44 -7.42 -9.89
N ARG A 418 6.45 -6.71 -9.36
CA ARG A 418 6.19 -5.31 -9.69
C ARG A 418 7.37 -4.43 -9.30
N GLU A 419 7.89 -4.58 -8.08
CA GLU A 419 9.07 -3.82 -7.63
C GLU A 419 10.30 -4.17 -8.47
N ALA A 420 10.42 -5.42 -8.91
CA ALA A 420 11.45 -5.84 -9.83
C ALA A 420 11.36 -5.16 -11.20
N LEU A 421 10.23 -5.32 -11.88
CA LEU A 421 10.06 -4.79 -13.23
C LEU A 421 10.13 -3.26 -13.27
N THR A 422 9.65 -2.58 -12.24
CA THR A 422 9.81 -1.13 -12.11
C THR A 422 11.25 -0.70 -11.89
N ALA A 423 12.09 -1.54 -11.28
CA ALA A 423 13.51 -1.27 -11.14
C ALA A 423 14.27 -1.42 -12.47
N ARG A 424 13.98 -2.50 -13.22
CA ARG A 424 14.65 -2.77 -14.50
C ARG A 424 14.09 -1.95 -15.67
N TYR A 425 12.77 -1.83 -15.75
CA TYR A 425 12.03 -1.21 -16.86
C TYR A 425 11.13 -0.09 -16.36
N PRO A 426 11.69 1.01 -15.81
CA PRO A 426 10.89 2.07 -15.21
C PRO A 426 9.88 2.66 -16.19
N ARG A 427 10.22 2.87 -17.47
CA ARG A 427 9.30 3.43 -18.47
C ARG A 427 8.15 2.46 -18.81
N SER A 428 8.48 1.22 -19.14
CA SER A 428 7.48 0.21 -19.50
C SER A 428 6.56 -0.12 -18.34
N ALA A 429 7.08 -0.19 -17.11
CA ALA A 429 6.27 -0.41 -15.93
C ALA A 429 5.26 0.73 -15.68
N LEU A 430 5.60 1.98 -16.05
CA LEU A 430 4.66 3.10 -15.97
C LEU A 430 3.54 2.97 -16.99
N VAL A 431 3.85 2.53 -18.21
CA VAL A 431 2.83 2.26 -19.24
C VAL A 431 1.93 1.12 -18.78
N VAL A 432 2.49 0.02 -18.30
CA VAL A 432 1.74 -1.15 -17.81
C VAL A 432 0.87 -0.81 -16.59
N VAL A 433 1.33 0.06 -15.69
CA VAL A 433 0.51 0.53 -14.55
C VAL A 433 -0.52 1.57 -15.01
N GLY A 434 -0.16 2.44 -15.95
CA GLY A 434 -1.01 3.52 -16.46
C GLY A 434 -2.17 3.04 -17.32
N LEU A 435 -1.95 2.02 -18.15
CA LEU A 435 -2.95 1.47 -19.07
C LEU A 435 -4.23 0.99 -18.34
N PRO A 436 -4.17 0.16 -17.28
CA PRO A 436 -5.35 -0.22 -16.51
C PRO A 436 -6.07 0.97 -15.87
N ILE A 437 -5.33 2.03 -15.50
CA ILE A 437 -5.92 3.24 -14.90
C ILE A 437 -6.72 4.00 -15.95
N VAL A 438 -6.13 4.21 -17.13
CA VAL A 438 -6.79 4.87 -18.27
C VAL A 438 -7.97 4.02 -18.75
N TRP A 439 -7.81 2.70 -18.83
CA TRP A 439 -8.86 1.77 -19.19
C TRP A 439 -10.01 1.79 -18.17
N GLY A 440 -9.69 1.78 -16.88
CA GLY A 440 -10.67 1.92 -15.80
C GLY A 440 -11.43 3.25 -15.87
N LEU A 441 -10.72 4.36 -16.12
CA LEU A 441 -11.36 5.67 -16.33
C LEU A 441 -12.30 5.64 -17.54
N ALA A 442 -11.89 5.03 -18.65
CA ALA A 442 -12.75 4.91 -19.83
C ALA A 442 -14.02 4.10 -19.54
N ILE A 443 -13.90 2.98 -18.81
CA ILE A 443 -15.05 2.19 -18.35
C ILE A 443 -15.99 3.02 -17.48
N VAL A 444 -15.44 3.78 -16.53
CA VAL A 444 -16.21 4.65 -15.64
C VAL A 444 -16.98 5.70 -16.43
N LEU A 445 -16.32 6.36 -17.37
CA LEU A 445 -16.96 7.36 -18.23
C LEU A 445 -18.06 6.72 -19.10
N LEU A 446 -17.85 5.53 -19.64
CA LEU A 446 -18.88 4.81 -20.39
C LEU A 446 -20.09 4.44 -19.52
N ALA A 447 -19.86 3.97 -18.30
CA ALA A 447 -20.92 3.68 -17.34
C ALA A 447 -21.69 4.95 -16.95
N LEU A 448 -21.02 6.11 -16.87
CA LEU A 448 -21.68 7.40 -16.66
C LEU A 448 -22.61 7.77 -17.83
N VAL A 449 -22.10 7.73 -19.06
CA VAL A 449 -22.89 8.07 -20.26
C VAL A 449 -24.14 7.18 -20.37
N GLN A 450 -24.02 5.90 -19.96
CA GLN A 450 -25.18 5.01 -19.84
C GLN A 450 -26.15 5.46 -18.74
N LYS A 451 -25.66 5.76 -17.54
CA LYS A 451 -26.48 6.19 -16.39
C LYS A 451 -27.24 7.48 -16.69
N SER A 452 -26.63 8.41 -17.43
CA SER A 452 -27.25 9.66 -17.87
C SER A 452 -28.25 9.49 -19.02
N GLY A 453 -28.48 8.26 -19.51
CA GLY A 453 -29.41 8.00 -20.62
C GLY A 453 -28.92 8.46 -22.00
N ILE A 454 -27.65 8.89 -22.10
CA ILE A 454 -27.06 9.42 -23.35
C ILE A 454 -26.63 8.26 -24.26
N ALA A 455 -26.12 7.16 -23.69
CA ALA A 455 -25.74 5.97 -24.44
C ALA A 455 -26.74 4.82 -24.23
N PRO A 456 -27.04 4.03 -25.28
CA PRO A 456 -27.85 2.84 -25.13
C PRO A 456 -27.15 1.81 -24.22
N ALA A 457 -27.93 1.10 -23.40
CA ALA A 457 -27.40 0.15 -22.42
C ALA A 457 -26.65 -1.04 -23.05
N LEU A 458 -27.06 -1.43 -24.27
CA LEU A 458 -26.54 -2.60 -24.96
C LEU A 458 -25.06 -2.48 -25.39
N PRO A 459 -24.61 -1.40 -26.06
CA PRO A 459 -23.19 -1.23 -26.39
C PRO A 459 -22.30 -1.08 -25.15
N VAL A 460 -22.78 -0.43 -24.08
CA VAL A 460 -21.98 -0.30 -22.84
C VAL A 460 -21.78 -1.65 -22.16
N LYS A 461 -22.84 -2.47 -22.08
CA LYS A 461 -22.73 -3.86 -21.61
C LYS A 461 -21.78 -4.69 -22.48
N ALA A 462 -21.83 -4.51 -23.80
CA ALA A 462 -20.92 -5.18 -24.73
C ALA A 462 -19.45 -4.77 -24.52
N ILE A 463 -19.17 -3.48 -24.31
CA ILE A 463 -17.81 -2.98 -24.04
C ILE A 463 -17.28 -3.50 -22.69
N LEU A 464 -18.12 -3.56 -21.65
CA LEU A 464 -17.75 -4.14 -20.36
C LEU A 464 -17.41 -5.63 -20.49
N GLN A 465 -18.23 -6.39 -21.23
CA GLN A 465 -17.95 -7.79 -21.50
C GLN A 465 -16.68 -7.97 -22.35
N ALA A 466 -16.49 -7.16 -23.39
CA ALA A 466 -15.29 -7.17 -24.21
C ALA A 466 -14.03 -6.85 -23.38
N SER A 467 -14.12 -5.90 -22.45
CA SER A 467 -13.02 -5.54 -21.54
C SER A 467 -12.56 -6.71 -20.68
N PHE A 468 -13.51 -7.50 -20.16
CA PHE A 468 -13.20 -8.72 -19.42
C PHE A 468 -12.44 -9.73 -20.30
N TRP A 469 -12.91 -9.96 -21.53
CA TRP A 469 -12.26 -10.88 -22.47
C TRP A 469 -10.87 -10.40 -22.91
N ILE A 470 -10.70 -9.09 -23.15
CA ILE A 470 -9.40 -8.48 -23.46
C ILE A 470 -8.43 -8.71 -22.30
N ALA A 471 -8.87 -8.49 -21.05
CA ALA A 471 -8.05 -8.75 -19.87
C ALA A 471 -7.68 -10.23 -19.74
N ALA A 472 -8.62 -11.15 -20.00
CA ALA A 472 -8.37 -12.59 -19.98
C ALA A 472 -7.34 -13.02 -21.05
N VAL A 473 -7.48 -12.52 -22.28
CA VAL A 473 -6.53 -12.78 -23.38
C VAL A 473 -5.15 -12.20 -23.07
N ALA A 474 -5.08 -10.99 -22.53
CA ALA A 474 -3.82 -10.37 -22.12
C ALA A 474 -3.12 -11.17 -21.02
N LEU A 475 -3.87 -11.63 -20.02
CA LEU A 475 -3.36 -12.48 -18.94
C LEU A 475 -2.82 -13.81 -19.48
N MET A 476 -3.58 -14.48 -20.34
CA MET A 476 -3.17 -15.74 -20.97
C MET A 476 -1.91 -15.55 -21.84
N SER A 477 -1.89 -14.53 -22.70
CA SER A 477 -0.76 -14.21 -23.57
C SER A 477 0.50 -13.90 -22.76
N THR A 478 0.35 -13.13 -21.68
CA THR A 478 1.46 -12.83 -20.75
C THR A 478 1.98 -14.10 -20.08
N THR A 479 1.09 -14.99 -19.66
CA THR A 479 1.45 -16.26 -19.02
C THR A 479 2.23 -17.16 -19.98
N ILE A 480 1.76 -17.30 -21.22
CA ILE A 480 2.44 -18.06 -22.29
C ILE A 480 3.82 -17.45 -22.58
N TYR A 481 3.90 -16.12 -22.70
CA TYR A 481 5.16 -15.41 -22.90
C TYR A 481 6.16 -15.65 -21.77
N LEU A 482 5.72 -15.56 -20.51
CA LEU A 482 6.57 -15.79 -19.33
C LEU A 482 7.03 -17.24 -19.25
N PHE A 483 6.15 -18.18 -19.54
CA PHE A 483 6.46 -19.61 -19.59
C PHE A 483 7.53 -19.91 -20.65
N TRP A 484 7.28 -19.50 -21.90
CA TRP A 484 8.19 -19.71 -23.02
C TRP A 484 9.55 -19.07 -22.75
N ASN A 485 9.56 -17.79 -22.38
CA ASN A 485 10.82 -17.10 -22.12
C ASN A 485 11.56 -17.67 -20.92
N GLY A 486 10.86 -18.00 -19.83
CA GLY A 486 11.48 -18.56 -18.64
C GLY A 486 12.14 -19.91 -18.88
N ILE A 487 11.57 -20.75 -19.77
CA ILE A 487 12.22 -22.00 -20.22
C ILE A 487 13.41 -21.69 -21.12
N SER A 488 13.23 -20.82 -22.12
CA SER A 488 14.29 -20.49 -23.08
C SER A 488 15.53 -19.89 -22.41
N SER A 489 15.34 -19.08 -21.35
CA SER A 489 16.41 -18.50 -20.56
C SER A 489 16.91 -19.42 -19.44
N ARG A 490 16.42 -20.66 -19.37
CA ARG A 490 16.75 -21.68 -18.35
C ARG A 490 16.50 -21.21 -16.91
N VAL A 491 15.63 -20.22 -16.73
CA VAL A 491 15.23 -19.70 -15.42
C VAL A 491 14.24 -20.66 -14.76
N LEU A 492 13.27 -21.15 -15.53
CA LEU A 492 12.26 -22.10 -15.08
C LEU A 492 12.78 -23.53 -15.31
N THR A 493 12.99 -24.27 -14.21
CA THR A 493 13.32 -25.69 -14.27
C THR A 493 12.06 -26.55 -14.30
N ALA A 494 12.16 -27.77 -14.83
CA ALA A 494 11.04 -28.72 -14.84
C ALA A 494 10.48 -28.94 -13.42
N GLY A 495 11.35 -29.09 -12.42
CA GLY A 495 10.93 -29.24 -11.02
C GLY A 495 10.13 -28.04 -10.50
N TYR A 496 10.54 -26.81 -10.83
CA TYR A 496 9.81 -25.60 -10.45
C TYR A 496 8.44 -25.53 -11.12
N LEU A 497 8.37 -25.83 -12.42
CA LEU A 497 7.12 -25.85 -13.18
C LEU A 497 6.14 -26.88 -12.63
N SER A 498 6.60 -28.09 -12.32
CA SER A 498 5.77 -29.13 -11.70
C SER A 498 5.20 -28.67 -10.35
N SER A 499 6.01 -28.03 -9.51
CA SER A 499 5.54 -27.46 -8.23
C SER A 499 4.53 -26.32 -8.45
N ALA A 500 4.78 -25.43 -9.40
CA ALA A 500 3.87 -24.33 -9.72
C ALA A 500 2.51 -24.85 -10.20
N VAL A 501 2.50 -25.82 -11.13
CA VAL A 501 1.26 -26.46 -11.61
C VAL A 501 0.51 -27.15 -10.49
N LEU A 502 1.20 -27.88 -9.61
CA LEU A 502 0.58 -28.54 -8.45
C LEU A 502 -0.09 -27.53 -7.51
N VAL A 503 0.59 -26.44 -7.16
CA VAL A 503 0.03 -25.38 -6.30
C VAL A 503 -1.21 -24.76 -6.93
N ILE A 504 -1.20 -24.54 -8.24
CA ILE A 504 -2.33 -23.98 -8.97
C ILE A 504 -3.50 -24.97 -9.07
N ALA A 505 -3.23 -26.25 -9.28
CA ALA A 505 -4.26 -27.30 -9.26
C ALA A 505 -4.94 -27.39 -7.89
N VAL A 506 -4.15 -27.34 -6.81
CA VAL A 506 -4.66 -27.30 -5.43
C VAL A 506 -5.51 -26.04 -5.20
N PHE A 507 -5.07 -24.88 -5.69
CA PHE A 507 -5.84 -23.63 -5.60
C PHE A 507 -7.17 -23.73 -6.35
N ALA A 508 -7.16 -24.25 -7.58
CA ALA A 508 -8.35 -24.43 -8.39
C ALA A 508 -9.34 -25.39 -7.72
N ALA A 509 -8.86 -26.52 -7.20
CA ALA A 509 -9.70 -27.49 -6.48
C ALA A 509 -10.32 -26.87 -5.21
N ALA A 510 -9.55 -26.13 -4.42
CA ALA A 510 -10.06 -25.42 -3.25
C ALA A 510 -11.10 -24.35 -3.63
N TRP A 511 -10.86 -23.60 -4.71
CA TRP A 511 -11.81 -22.60 -5.21
C TRP A 511 -13.13 -23.23 -5.66
N VAL A 512 -13.07 -24.36 -6.38
CA VAL A 512 -14.25 -25.15 -6.78
C VAL A 512 -15.02 -25.65 -5.57
N ALA A 513 -14.33 -26.19 -4.55
CA ALA A 513 -14.96 -26.65 -3.31
C ALA A 513 -15.69 -25.51 -2.57
N MET A 514 -15.09 -24.32 -2.52
CA MET A 514 -15.75 -23.14 -1.93
C MET A 514 -16.99 -22.69 -2.70
N LEU A 515 -16.95 -22.70 -4.03
CA LEU A 515 -18.12 -22.37 -4.84
C LEU A 515 -19.27 -23.36 -4.63
N HIS A 516 -18.93 -24.65 -4.52
CA HIS A 516 -19.91 -25.68 -4.21
C HIS A 516 -20.54 -25.46 -2.83
N ALA A 517 -19.73 -25.19 -1.80
CA ALA A 517 -20.21 -24.88 -0.46
C ALA A 517 -21.07 -23.60 -0.42
N ALA A 518 -20.80 -22.64 -1.30
CA ALA A 518 -21.60 -21.42 -1.46
C ALA A 518 -22.90 -21.63 -2.27
N GLY A 519 -23.24 -22.87 -2.66
CA GLY A 519 -24.46 -23.18 -3.41
C GLY A 519 -24.41 -22.81 -4.90
N ALA A 520 -23.22 -22.60 -5.45
CA ALA A 520 -23.00 -22.17 -6.82
C ALA A 520 -22.28 -23.27 -7.64
N PRO A 521 -22.98 -24.34 -8.09
CA PRO A 521 -22.38 -25.42 -8.86
C PRO A 521 -22.05 -24.98 -10.30
N PHE A 522 -20.90 -25.39 -10.82
CA PHE A 522 -20.43 -25.09 -12.19
C PHE A 522 -21.44 -25.45 -13.29
N SER A 523 -22.19 -26.54 -13.11
CA SER A 523 -23.17 -27.01 -14.10
C SER A 523 -24.31 -26.02 -14.37
N ARG A 524 -24.52 -25.05 -13.47
CA ARG A 524 -25.56 -24.02 -13.59
C ARG A 524 -25.01 -22.63 -13.90
N MET A 525 -23.69 -22.50 -14.07
CA MET A 525 -23.04 -21.22 -14.27
C MET A 525 -22.95 -20.83 -15.76
N PRO A 526 -23.34 -19.60 -16.13
CA PRO A 526 -23.05 -19.06 -17.45
C PRO A 526 -21.55 -19.07 -17.73
N ALA A 527 -21.16 -19.25 -19.00
CA ALA A 527 -19.75 -19.32 -19.41
C ALA A 527 -18.91 -18.11 -18.94
N LEU A 528 -19.49 -16.91 -18.90
CA LEU A 528 -18.84 -15.71 -18.38
C LEU A 528 -18.47 -15.85 -16.89
N HIS A 529 -19.34 -16.46 -16.07
CA HIS A 529 -19.05 -16.70 -14.65
C HIS A 529 -17.97 -17.76 -14.49
N ILE A 530 -17.99 -18.81 -15.31
CA ILE A 530 -16.94 -19.83 -15.31
C ILE A 530 -15.59 -19.20 -15.67
N ALA A 531 -15.53 -18.35 -16.70
CA ALA A 531 -14.32 -17.63 -17.07
C ALA A 531 -13.85 -16.69 -15.96
N ALA A 532 -14.77 -15.96 -15.30
CA ALA A 532 -14.45 -15.10 -14.17
C ALA A 532 -13.87 -15.89 -12.98
N ILE A 533 -14.32 -17.13 -12.79
CA ILE A 533 -13.81 -18.06 -11.77
C ILE A 533 -12.42 -18.60 -12.11
N LEU A 534 -12.11 -18.79 -13.40
CA LEU A 534 -10.77 -19.20 -13.85
C LEU A 534 -9.74 -18.07 -13.78
N PHE A 535 -10.19 -16.82 -13.78
CA PHE A 535 -9.33 -15.65 -13.79
C PHE A 535 -8.36 -15.59 -12.58
N PRO A 536 -8.80 -15.79 -11.32
CA PRO A 536 -7.90 -15.91 -10.17
C PRO A 536 -6.85 -17.02 -10.34
N VAL A 537 -7.23 -18.18 -10.87
CA VAL A 537 -6.34 -19.33 -11.06
C VAL A 537 -5.23 -18.98 -12.05
N MET A 538 -5.59 -18.35 -13.18
CA MET A 538 -4.64 -17.87 -14.19
C MET A 538 -3.75 -16.76 -13.65
N MET A 539 -4.28 -15.84 -12.84
CA MET A 539 -3.50 -14.79 -12.18
C MET A 539 -2.44 -15.38 -11.25
N MET A 540 -2.79 -16.40 -10.47
CA MET A 540 -1.84 -17.07 -9.58
C MET A 540 -0.75 -17.80 -10.38
N LEU A 541 -1.10 -18.44 -11.49
CA LEU A 541 -0.13 -19.08 -12.39
C LEU A 541 0.80 -18.03 -13.03
N MET A 542 0.26 -16.94 -13.55
CA MET A 542 1.07 -15.85 -14.09
C MET A 542 2.06 -15.32 -13.04
N ASN A 543 1.61 -15.09 -11.81
CA ASN A 543 2.46 -14.58 -10.73
C ASN A 543 3.57 -15.56 -10.33
N SER A 544 3.32 -16.88 -10.36
CA SER A 544 4.35 -17.88 -10.07
C SER A 544 5.43 -17.93 -11.16
N LEU A 545 5.09 -17.63 -12.41
CA LEU A 545 6.06 -17.52 -13.50
C LEU A 545 6.77 -16.16 -13.53
N LEU A 546 6.04 -15.09 -13.20
CA LEU A 546 6.52 -13.71 -13.25
C LEU A 546 7.59 -13.43 -12.19
N ALA A 547 7.45 -13.99 -11.00
CA ALA A 547 8.40 -13.80 -9.91
C ALA A 547 9.84 -14.24 -10.23
N PRO A 548 10.09 -15.50 -10.64
CA PRO A 548 11.44 -15.93 -10.99
C PRO A 548 11.98 -15.20 -12.23
N TRP A 549 11.13 -14.94 -13.23
CA TRP A 549 11.53 -14.20 -14.43
C TRP A 549 11.95 -12.77 -14.12
N SER A 550 11.19 -12.05 -13.29
CA SER A 550 11.48 -10.67 -12.93
C SER A 550 12.73 -10.55 -12.04
N LEU A 551 12.97 -11.52 -11.14
CA LEU A 551 14.21 -11.59 -10.37
C LEU A 551 15.43 -11.80 -11.28
N ASP A 552 15.32 -12.69 -12.26
CA ASP A 552 16.38 -12.97 -13.24
C ASP A 552 16.84 -11.71 -13.98
N ARG A 553 15.87 -10.93 -14.46
CA ARG A 553 16.13 -9.67 -15.18
C ARG A 553 16.85 -8.61 -14.36
N ILE A 554 16.85 -8.72 -13.05
CA ILE A 554 17.55 -7.78 -12.15
C ILE A 554 18.88 -8.35 -11.69
N ARG A 555 18.95 -9.66 -11.50
CA ARG A 555 20.16 -10.31 -11.03
C ARG A 555 21.28 -10.23 -12.07
N HIS A 556 20.90 -10.29 -13.35
CA HIS A 556 21.80 -10.23 -14.49
C HIS A 556 21.70 -8.88 -15.25
N ALA A 557 21.27 -7.83 -14.53
CA ALA A 557 21.06 -6.48 -15.04
C ALA A 557 22.33 -5.66 -15.13
#